data_AF-A0AAV4MMI5-F1
#
_entry.id   AF-A0AAV4MMI5-F1
#
_cell.length_a   1.000
_cell.length_b   1.000
_cell.length_c   1.000
_cell.angle_alpha   90.00
_cell.angle_beta   90.00
_cell.angle_gamma   90.00
#
_symmetry.space_group_name_H-M   'P 1'
#
loop_
_entity.id
_entity.type
_entity.pdbx_description
1 polymer ?
#
loop_
_entity_poly.entity_id
_entity_poly.type
_entity_poly.pdbx_seq_one_letter_code
_entity_poly.pdbx_strand_id
1 'polypeptide(L)'
;MKSCNVPFFIVILVACVSSAVSSLVFPFYNQPFPSILECVSKSGNQDICDQFLFCAQIKAAPYLEAYYKCVNEFLPRGIGKCSAKEELYYNREMRTKLLNCVKYSHDFEELSDFEKQIMYDYQDCMEQIGQFCFNYKTV
;
A
#
# COMPACT_ATOMS: atom_id res chain seq x y z
N MET A 1 17.71 -29.28 -24.09
CA MET A 1 16.90 -29.19 -25.32
C MET A 1 16.43 -30.59 -25.69
N LYS A 2 15.15 -30.91 -25.46
CA LYS A 2 14.51 -32.15 -25.95
C LYS A 2 13.19 -31.76 -26.61
N SER A 3 13.10 -32.06 -27.90
CA SER A 3 11.96 -31.79 -28.79
C SER A 3 10.72 -32.59 -28.38
N CYS A 4 9.55 -31.96 -28.49
CA CYS A 4 8.24 -32.61 -28.47
C CYS A 4 8.01 -33.34 -29.80
N ASN A 5 7.75 -34.65 -29.75
CA ASN A 5 7.29 -35.44 -30.90
C ASN A 5 5.89 -35.98 -30.53
N VAL A 6 4.88 -35.61 -31.30
CA VAL A 6 3.46 -35.92 -31.04
C VAL A 6 2.93 -36.71 -32.23
N PRO A 7 2.30 -37.89 -32.04
CA PRO A 7 1.36 -38.41 -33.00
C PRO A 7 -0.08 -38.18 -32.54
N PHE A 8 -0.82 -37.53 -33.43
CA PHE A 8 -2.26 -37.50 -33.62
C PHE A 8 -3.06 -38.61 -32.90
N PHE A 9 -3.96 -38.23 -32.00
CA PHE A 9 -5.42 -38.41 -32.05
C PHE A 9 -6.00 -38.14 -30.66
N ILE A 10 -7.20 -37.55 -30.62
CA ILE A 10 -8.05 -37.27 -29.44
C ILE A 10 -7.91 -35.86 -28.85
N VAL A 11 -8.78 -34.99 -29.38
CA VAL A 11 -9.60 -33.98 -28.69
C VAL A 11 -8.90 -33.15 -27.59
N ILE A 12 -8.58 -31.94 -28.00
CA ILE A 12 -8.34 -30.70 -27.25
C ILE A 12 -9.01 -30.72 -25.86
N LEU A 13 -8.19 -30.93 -24.82
CA LEU A 13 -8.34 -30.25 -23.54
C LEU A 13 -7.01 -29.57 -23.24
N VAL A 14 -6.89 -28.35 -23.77
CA VAL A 14 -5.92 -27.36 -23.30
C VAL A 14 -6.34 -27.03 -21.86
N ALA A 15 -5.87 -27.82 -20.90
CA ALA A 15 -5.74 -27.35 -19.54
C ALA A 15 -4.41 -26.58 -19.49
N CYS A 16 -4.44 -25.34 -19.98
CA CYS A 16 -3.54 -24.33 -19.44
C CYS A 16 -3.79 -24.34 -17.93
N VAL A 17 -2.86 -24.90 -17.16
CA VAL A 17 -2.79 -24.64 -15.72
C VAL A 17 -2.26 -23.21 -15.59
N SER A 18 -3.15 -22.28 -15.88
CA SER A 18 -3.01 -20.86 -15.67
C SER A 18 -3.97 -20.50 -14.55
N SER A 19 -3.54 -20.74 -13.31
CA SER A 19 -4.18 -20.22 -12.10
C SER A 19 -3.33 -20.66 -10.91
N ALA A 20 -2.85 -19.79 -10.03
CA ALA A 20 -2.99 -18.36 -9.91
C ALA A 20 -1.70 -17.90 -9.24
N VAL A 21 -0.99 -16.95 -9.85
CA VAL A 21 -0.21 -16.04 -9.02
C VAL A 21 -1.29 -15.19 -8.34
N SER A 22 -1.86 -15.71 -7.25
CA SER A 22 -2.57 -14.88 -6.30
C SER A 22 -1.49 -13.98 -5.74
N SER A 23 -1.21 -12.90 -6.47
CA SER A 23 -0.45 -11.79 -5.96
C SER A 23 -1.17 -11.40 -4.67
N LEU A 24 -0.59 -11.78 -3.54
CA LEU A 24 -0.92 -11.32 -2.21
C LEU A 24 -0.54 -9.84 -2.16
N VAL A 25 -1.17 -9.03 -3.01
CA VAL A 25 -1.28 -7.60 -2.81
C VAL A 25 -2.23 -7.50 -1.64
N PHE A 26 -1.66 -7.56 -0.44
CA PHE A 26 -2.35 -7.28 0.82
C PHE A 26 -3.24 -6.05 0.58
N PRO A 27 -4.48 -5.99 1.11
CA PRO A 27 -5.54 -5.04 0.72
C PRO A 27 -5.22 -3.54 0.83
N PHE A 28 -3.98 -3.13 1.10
CA PHE A 28 -3.44 -1.77 1.06
C PHE A 28 -3.93 -0.88 -0.08
N TYR A 29 -4.21 -1.46 -1.24
CA TYR A 29 -4.61 -0.72 -2.43
C TYR A 29 -6.10 -0.83 -2.76
N ASN A 30 -6.83 -1.67 -2.04
CA ASN A 30 -8.28 -1.64 -2.10
C ASN A 30 -8.76 -0.38 -1.38
N GLN A 31 -9.78 0.29 -1.92
CA GLN A 31 -10.39 1.45 -1.26
C GLN A 31 -10.80 1.01 0.14
N PRO A 32 -10.15 1.56 1.18
CA PRO A 32 -10.24 3.00 1.50
C PRO A 32 -8.92 3.78 1.62
N PHE A 33 -7.75 3.16 1.48
CA PHE A 33 -6.47 3.79 1.86
C PHE A 33 -6.11 5.10 1.13
N PRO A 34 -6.27 5.23 -0.21
CA PRO A 34 -5.97 6.48 -0.90
C PRO A 34 -6.85 7.66 -0.42
N SER A 35 -8.10 7.38 -0.07
CA SER A 35 -9.04 8.40 0.44
C SER A 35 -8.66 8.84 1.85
N ILE A 36 -8.26 7.89 2.71
CA ILE A 36 -7.75 8.18 4.07
C ILE A 36 -6.50 9.05 3.97
N LEU A 37 -5.53 8.64 3.15
CA LEU A 37 -4.30 9.38 2.93
C LEU A 37 -4.58 10.80 2.43
N GLU A 38 -5.50 10.97 1.47
CA GLU A 38 -5.88 12.29 0.99
C GLU A 38 -6.53 13.14 2.09
N CYS A 39 -7.43 12.58 2.88
CA CYS A 39 -8.06 13.30 4.00
C CYS A 39 -7.00 13.80 4.99
N VAL A 40 -6.18 12.87 5.50
CA VAL A 40 -5.13 13.15 6.50
C VAL A 40 -4.19 14.23 5.97
N SER A 41 -3.69 14.04 4.74
CA SER A 41 -2.71 14.96 4.15
C SER A 41 -3.24 16.38 4.01
N LYS A 42 -4.54 16.53 3.78
CA LYS A 42 -5.23 17.83 3.63
C LYS A 42 -5.91 18.30 4.91
N SER A 43 -5.71 17.62 6.03
CA SER A 43 -6.41 17.95 7.28
C SER A 43 -6.01 19.33 7.82
N GLY A 44 -4.79 19.77 7.52
CA GLY A 44 -4.19 20.96 8.13
C GLY A 44 -3.95 20.81 9.64
N ASN A 45 -4.07 19.60 10.17
CA ASN A 45 -3.96 19.26 11.58
C ASN A 45 -2.76 18.30 11.77
N GLN A 46 -1.73 18.78 12.47
CA GLN A 46 -0.51 18.00 12.66
C GLN A 46 -0.75 16.75 13.52
N ASP A 47 -1.64 16.79 14.51
CA ASP A 47 -1.93 15.64 15.38
C ASP A 47 -2.54 14.48 14.60
N ILE A 48 -3.38 14.76 13.60
CA ILE A 48 -3.95 13.75 12.70
C ILE A 48 -2.83 13.09 11.88
N CYS A 49 -1.87 13.89 11.41
CA CYS A 49 -0.78 13.39 10.60
C CYS A 49 0.26 12.63 11.42
N ASP A 50 0.53 13.04 12.65
CA ASP A 50 1.40 12.31 13.56
C ASP A 50 0.81 10.95 13.92
N GLN A 51 -0.51 10.88 14.16
CA GLN A 51 -1.20 9.60 14.39
C GLN A 51 -1.19 8.70 13.14
N PHE A 52 -1.40 9.26 11.95
CA PHE A 52 -1.28 8.52 10.70
C PHE A 52 0.15 7.97 10.52
N LEU A 53 1.17 8.78 10.80
CA LEU A 53 2.56 8.36 10.70
C LEU A 53 2.92 7.30 11.75
N PHE A 54 2.34 7.38 12.95
CA PHE A 54 2.43 6.32 13.95
C PHE A 54 1.86 5.00 13.42
N CYS A 55 0.64 5.01 12.88
CA CYS A 55 0.09 3.82 12.21
C CYS A 55 0.99 3.33 11.08
N ALA A 56 1.60 4.25 10.30
CA ALA A 56 2.48 3.91 9.19
C ALA A 56 3.75 3.13 9.60
N GLN A 57 4.14 3.18 10.88
CA GLN A 57 5.26 2.42 11.44
C GLN A 57 4.88 0.99 11.86
N ILE A 58 3.59 0.65 11.94
CA ILE A 58 3.11 -0.67 12.36
C ILE A 58 3.27 -1.72 11.25
N LYS A 59 3.67 -1.34 10.02
CA LYS A 59 3.81 -2.29 8.91
C LYS A 59 4.85 -3.36 9.19
N ALA A 60 4.62 -4.56 8.65
CA ALA A 60 5.64 -5.60 8.58
C ALA A 60 6.89 -5.08 7.85
N ALA A 61 8.06 -5.61 8.25
CA ALA A 61 9.36 -5.11 7.80
C ALA A 61 9.50 -4.96 6.27
N PRO A 62 9.05 -5.92 5.43
CA PRO A 62 9.15 -5.77 3.98
C PRO A 62 8.39 -4.55 3.43
N TYR A 63 7.21 -4.25 4.00
CA TYR A 63 6.40 -3.09 3.63
C TYR A 63 6.99 -1.79 4.16
N LEU A 64 7.62 -1.82 5.33
CA LEU A 64 8.25 -0.65 5.92
C LEU A 64 9.52 -0.26 5.14
N GLU A 65 10.33 -1.24 4.73
CA GLU A 65 11.49 -1.02 3.87
C GLU A 65 11.09 -0.47 2.51
N ALA A 66 10.10 -1.08 1.86
CA ALA A 66 9.50 -0.58 0.63
C ALA A 66 9.04 0.88 0.76
N TYR A 67 8.33 1.20 1.84
CA TYR A 67 7.90 2.56 2.14
C TYR A 67 9.07 3.53 2.24
N TYR A 68 10.11 3.22 3.03
CA TYR A 68 11.26 4.10 3.19
C TYR A 68 12.05 4.30 1.90
N LYS A 69 12.23 3.23 1.12
CA LYS A 69 12.85 3.31 -0.22
C LYS A 69 12.08 4.30 -1.09
N CYS A 70 10.76 4.16 -1.17
CA CYS A 70 9.92 5.02 -1.99
C CYS A 70 9.86 6.46 -1.48
N VAL A 71 9.84 6.69 -0.16
CA VAL A 71 9.96 8.03 0.42
C VAL A 71 11.29 8.67 0.03
N ASN A 72 12.40 7.95 0.16
CA ASN A 72 13.72 8.49 -0.19
C ASN A 72 13.84 8.80 -1.69
N GLU A 73 13.21 8.02 -2.55
CA GLU A 73 13.21 8.22 -4.00
C GLU A 73 12.40 9.45 -4.42
N PHE A 74 11.15 9.57 -3.95
CA PHE A 74 10.24 10.62 -4.41
C PHE A 74 10.28 11.87 -3.54
N LEU A 75 10.69 11.76 -2.28
CA LEU A 75 10.63 12.80 -1.26
C LEU A 75 11.98 12.92 -0.52
N PRO A 76 13.09 13.20 -1.24
CA PRO A 76 14.43 13.21 -0.66
C PRO A 76 14.64 14.32 0.38
N ARG A 77 13.76 15.31 0.43
CA ARG A 77 13.76 16.38 1.45
C ARG A 77 12.89 16.03 2.67
N GLY A 78 12.41 14.79 2.76
CA GLY A 78 11.51 14.33 3.79
C GLY A 78 10.05 14.45 3.38
N ILE A 79 9.19 14.04 4.31
CA ILE A 79 7.74 14.09 4.19
C ILE A 79 7.28 15.41 4.81
N GLY A 80 6.41 16.15 4.11
CA GLY A 80 5.92 17.44 4.61
C GLY A 80 5.15 17.33 5.94
N LYS A 81 4.68 18.47 6.44
CA LYS A 81 3.81 18.56 7.63
C LYS A 81 2.37 18.83 7.25
N CYS A 82 1.45 18.62 8.19
CA CYS A 82 0.06 19.02 8.04
C CYS A 82 -0.16 20.35 8.72
N SER A 83 -0.29 21.39 7.89
CA SER A 83 -0.59 22.75 8.35
C SER A 83 -1.53 23.43 7.37
N ALA A 84 -1.91 24.67 7.65
CA ALA A 84 -2.71 25.46 6.71
C ALA A 84 -2.03 25.72 5.35
N LYS A 85 -0.70 25.54 5.26
CA LYS A 85 0.10 25.86 4.06
C LYS A 85 0.82 24.66 3.46
N GLU A 86 0.76 23.51 4.12
CA GLU A 86 1.52 22.32 3.76
C GLU A 86 0.66 21.08 3.93
N GLU A 87 0.72 20.18 2.95
CA GLU A 87 0.09 18.87 3.02
C GLU A 87 1.14 17.79 3.34
N LEU A 88 0.74 16.75 4.07
CA LEU A 88 1.54 15.53 4.17
C LEU A 88 1.78 14.98 2.75
N TYR A 89 3.04 14.68 2.44
CA TYR A 89 3.48 14.28 1.10
C TYR A 89 3.17 15.31 -0.02
N TYR A 90 3.10 16.60 0.32
CA TYR A 90 3.04 17.78 -0.56
C TYR A 90 1.80 17.95 -1.44
N ASN A 91 1.47 16.98 -2.29
CA ASN A 91 0.34 17.09 -3.21
C ASN A 91 -0.15 15.70 -3.66
N ARG A 92 -1.29 15.68 -4.36
CA ARG A 92 -1.92 14.43 -4.81
C ARG A 92 -1.02 13.62 -5.75
N GLU A 93 -0.28 14.26 -6.64
CA GLU A 93 0.61 13.57 -7.58
C GLU A 93 1.72 12.81 -6.83
N MET A 94 2.36 13.46 -5.87
CA MET A 94 3.41 12.86 -5.05
C MET A 94 2.88 11.71 -4.20
N ARG A 95 1.68 11.85 -3.63
CA ARG A 95 1.00 10.75 -2.94
C ARG A 95 0.77 9.55 -3.85
N THR A 96 0.27 9.77 -5.07
CA THR A 96 0.05 8.70 -6.04
C THR A 96 1.35 8.02 -6.44
N LYS A 97 2.43 8.78 -6.67
CA LYS A 97 3.76 8.21 -6.97
C LYS A 97 4.28 7.35 -5.82
N LEU A 98 4.20 7.84 -4.59
CA LEU A 98 4.60 7.10 -3.40
C LEU A 98 3.80 5.80 -3.24
N LEU A 99 2.47 5.89 -3.35
CA LEU A 99 1.58 4.74 -3.29
C LEU A 99 1.93 3.71 -4.37
N ASN A 100 2.08 4.12 -5.62
CA ASN A 100 2.43 3.20 -6.70
C ASN A 100 3.81 2.58 -6.49
N CYS A 101 4.79 3.35 -6.02
CA CYS A 101 6.12 2.82 -5.73
C CYS A 101 6.04 1.68 -4.70
N VAL A 102 5.36 1.90 -3.57
CA VAL A 102 5.24 0.86 -2.53
C VAL A 102 4.47 -0.37 -3.04
N LYS A 103 3.53 -0.16 -3.97
CA LYS A 103 2.73 -1.25 -4.56
C LYS A 103 3.58 -2.20 -5.38
N TYR A 104 4.54 -1.63 -6.10
CA TYR A 104 5.33 -2.33 -7.11
C TYR A 104 6.79 -2.52 -6.68
N SER A 105 7.17 -2.09 -5.47
CA SER A 105 8.55 -2.15 -4.99
C SER A 105 9.04 -3.56 -4.74
N HIS A 106 8.14 -4.53 -4.54
CA HIS A 106 8.46 -5.95 -4.40
C HIS A 106 7.28 -6.84 -4.81
N ASP A 107 7.59 -8.02 -5.35
CA ASP A 107 6.75 -9.20 -5.14
C ASP A 107 6.90 -9.54 -3.66
N PHE A 108 6.00 -9.04 -2.82
CA PHE A 108 5.96 -9.43 -1.42
C PHE A 108 5.81 -10.96 -1.42
N GLU A 109 6.86 -11.67 -1.00
CA GLU A 109 6.77 -13.08 -0.68
C GLU A 109 5.59 -13.28 0.27
N GLU A 110 5.05 -14.50 0.29
CA GLU A 110 3.94 -14.81 1.18
C GLU A 110 4.34 -14.48 2.62
N LEU A 111 3.72 -13.42 3.16
CA LEU A 111 3.95 -12.98 4.54
C LEU A 111 3.75 -14.17 5.48
N SER A 112 4.61 -14.27 6.50
CA SER A 112 4.36 -15.20 7.60
C SER A 112 3.05 -14.83 8.31
N ASP A 113 2.43 -15.78 9.02
CA ASP A 113 1.18 -15.51 9.73
C ASP A 113 1.32 -14.41 10.79
N PHE A 114 2.51 -14.30 11.39
CA PHE A 114 2.86 -13.20 12.29
C PHE A 114 2.87 -11.85 11.55
N GLU A 115 3.49 -11.77 10.38
CA GLU A 115 3.49 -10.55 9.58
C GLU A 115 2.09 -10.20 9.07
N LYS A 116 1.28 -11.19 8.68
CA LYS A 116 -0.13 -10.96 8.33
C LYS A 116 -0.89 -10.32 9.48
N GLN A 117 -0.68 -10.78 10.72
CA GLN A 117 -1.29 -10.18 11.90
C GLN A 117 -0.86 -8.72 12.09
N ILE A 118 0.44 -8.43 11.94
CA ILE A 118 0.96 -7.06 11.98
C ILE A 118 0.27 -6.18 10.91
N MET A 119 0.06 -6.72 9.71
CA MET A 119 -0.63 -5.98 8.65
C MET A 119 -2.12 -5.75 8.95
N TYR A 120 -2.79 -6.64 9.70
CA TYR A 120 -4.15 -6.40 10.20
C TYR A 120 -4.18 -5.27 11.24
N ASP A 121 -3.27 -5.29 12.21
CA ASP A 121 -3.19 -4.23 13.23
C ASP A 121 -2.92 -2.86 12.58
N TYR A 122 -2.06 -2.85 11.56
CA TYR A 122 -1.84 -1.68 10.72
C TYR A 122 -3.13 -1.20 10.04
N GLN A 123 -3.90 -2.11 9.45
CA GLN A 123 -5.14 -1.77 8.74
C GLN A 123 -6.16 -1.16 9.70
N ASP A 124 -6.36 -1.78 10.86
CA ASP A 124 -7.28 -1.30 11.90
C ASP A 124 -6.88 0.10 12.40
N CYS A 125 -5.58 0.35 12.56
CA CYS A 125 -5.06 1.67 12.92
C CYS A 125 -5.39 2.71 11.84
N MET A 126 -5.13 2.38 10.57
CA MET A 126 -5.41 3.28 9.45
C MET A 126 -6.89 3.58 9.27
N GLU A 127 -7.77 2.60 9.46
CA GLU A 127 -9.21 2.77 9.38
C GLU A 127 -9.74 3.71 10.47
N GLN A 128 -9.26 3.57 11.71
CA GLN A 128 -9.62 4.45 12.81
C GLN A 128 -9.21 5.91 12.54
N ILE A 129 -7.99 6.13 12.06
CA ILE A 129 -7.53 7.48 11.67
C ILE A 129 -8.32 8.03 10.49
N GLY A 130 -8.68 7.17 9.54
CA GLY A 130 -9.58 7.52 8.44
C GLY A 130 -10.92 8.06 8.94
N GLN A 131 -11.60 7.31 9.80
CA GLN A 131 -12.87 7.71 10.40
C GLN A 131 -12.75 9.04 11.16
N PHE A 132 -11.69 9.18 11.98
CA PHE A 132 -11.43 10.41 12.71
C PHE A 132 -11.27 11.61 11.77
N CYS A 133 -10.47 11.46 10.71
CA CYS A 133 -10.23 12.53 9.74
C CYS A 133 -11.51 12.94 9.00
N PHE A 134 -12.31 11.96 8.55
CA PHE A 134 -13.56 12.26 7.85
C PHE A 134 -14.55 12.98 8.76
N ASN A 135 -14.66 12.60 10.03
CA ASN A 135 -15.51 13.27 11.00
C ASN A 135 -15.00 14.69 11.32
N TYR A 136 -13.68 14.88 11.46
CA TYR A 136 -13.09 16.21 11.66
C TYR A 136 -13.44 17.19 10.54
N LYS A 137 -13.45 16.74 9.29
CA LYS A 137 -13.80 17.57 8.11
C LYS A 137 -15.28 17.96 8.02
N THR A 138 -16.16 17.33 8.81
CA THR A 138 -17.60 17.62 8.81
C THR A 138 -18.01 18.68 9.84
N VAL A 139 -17.06 19.19 10.63
CA VAL A 139 -17.23 20.27 11.61
C VAL A 139 -16.62 21.56 11.07
#